data_AF-A0A7K2VGR3-F1
#
_entry.id   AF-A0A7K2VGR3-F1
#
_cell.length_a   1.000
_cell.length_b   1.000
_cell.length_c   1.000
_cell.angle_alpha   90.00
_cell.angle_beta   90.00
_cell.angle_gamma   90.00
#
_symmetry.space_group_name_H-M   'P 1'
#
loop_
_entity.id
_entity.type
_entity.pdbx_description
1 polymer ?
#
loop_
_entity_poly.entity_id
_entity_poly.type
_entity_poly.pdbx_seq_one_letter_code
_entity_poly.pdbx_strand_id
1 'polypeptide(L)' 'MTHWPADPGDPPRRVLAVIPARGGSKGVPAKNLAPVGGVPLVARAVR' A
#
# COMPACT_ATOMS: atom_id res chain seq x y z
N MET A 1 3.18 -19.45 3.32
CA MET A 1 3.07 -18.02 3.65
C MET A 1 2.64 -17.97 5.11
N THR A 2 3.57 -17.69 6.00
CA THR A 2 3.39 -17.85 7.46
C THR A 2 2.43 -16.81 8.00
N HIS A 3 1.30 -17.25 8.54
CA HIS A 3 0.54 -16.48 9.51
C HIS A 3 1.46 -16.30 10.74
N TRP A 4 1.71 -15.06 11.13
CA TRP A 4 2.39 -14.75 12.39
C TRP A 4 1.33 -14.68 13.48
N PRO A 5 1.23 -15.67 14.39
CA PRO A 5 0.26 -15.59 15.47
C PRO A 5 0.57 -14.36 16.33
N ALA A 6 -0.42 -13.48 16.47
CA ALA A 6 -0.40 -12.47 17.52
C ALA A 6 -0.69 -13.18 18.83
N ASP A 7 0.23 -13.08 19.78
CA ASP A 7 -0.03 -13.56 21.14
C ASP A 7 -1.03 -12.61 21.81
N PRO A 8 -2.06 -13.11 22.52
CA PRO A 8 -3.11 -12.27 23.11
C PRO A 8 -2.61 -11.29 24.19
N GLY A 9 -1.36 -11.43 24.63
CA GLY A 9 -0.73 -10.58 25.65
C GLY A 9 0.34 -9.62 25.13
N ASP A 10 0.61 -9.58 23.82
CA ASP A 10 1.68 -8.74 23.27
C ASP A 10 1.21 -7.27 23.22
N PRO A 11 2.00 -6.30 23.72
CA PRO A 11 1.67 -4.88 23.58
C PRO A 11 1.43 -4.52 22.10
N PRO A 12 0.64 -3.46 21.83
CA PRO A 12 0.28 -3.08 20.46
C PRO A 12 1.55 -2.92 19.61
N ARG A 13 1.71 -3.82 18.64
CA ARG A 13 2.86 -3.82 17.73
C ARG A 13 2.77 -2.59 16.83
N ARG A 14 3.82 -1.76 16.83
CA ARG A 14 3.97 -0.70 15.85
C ARG A 14 4.36 -1.32 14.51
N VAL A 15 3.49 -1.17 13.51
CA VAL A 15 3.69 -1.69 12.16
C VAL A 15 3.94 -0.53 11.21
N LEU A 16 5.02 -0.61 10.44
CA LEU A 16 5.29 0.27 9.30
C LEU A 16 4.87 -0.44 8.01
N ALA A 17 3.86 0.09 7.33
CA ALA A 17 3.51 -0.33 5.97
C ALA A 17 4.15 0.63 4.96
N VAL A 18 4.80 0.09 3.93
CA VAL A 18 5.41 0.86 2.85
C VAL A 18 4.72 0.49 1.54
N ILE A 19 4.21 1.49 0.82
CA ILE A 19 3.61 1.31 -0.51
C ILE A 19 4.61 1.85 -1.54
N PRO A 20 5.35 0.98 -2.26
CA PRO A 20 6.31 1.44 -3.26
C PRO A 20 5.59 1.97 -4.50
N ALA A 21 5.83 3.24 -4.86
CA ALA A 21 5.24 3.91 -6.01
C ALA A 21 6.33 4.52 -6.91
N ARG A 22 6.73 3.79 -7.95
CA ARG A 22 7.69 4.27 -8.96
C ARG A 22 7.04 5.28 -9.92
N GLY A 23 7.84 6.22 -10.44
CA GLY A 23 7.40 7.18 -11.47
C GLY A 23 7.29 6.57 -12.87
N GLY A 24 8.24 5.69 -13.23
CA GLY A 24 8.27 5.04 -14.54
C GLY A 24 7.27 3.88 -14.67
N SER A 25 6.44 3.91 -15.69
CA SER A 25 5.50 2.84 -16.01
C SER A 25 5.51 2.61 -17.52
N LYS A 26 5.70 1.35 -17.92
CA LYS A 26 5.86 0.96 -19.33
C LYS A 26 4.58 1.10 -20.14
N GLY A 27 3.43 0.81 -19.53
CA GLY A 27 2.12 0.86 -20.20
C GLY A 27 1.35 2.16 -19.95
N VAL A 28 1.32 2.62 -18.69
CA VAL A 28 0.57 3.83 -18.30
C VAL A 28 1.50 4.79 -17.59
N PRO A 29 2.04 5.81 -18.26
CA PRO A 29 2.90 6.82 -17.63
C PRO A 29 2.29 7.40 -16.36
N ALA A 30 3.10 7.57 -15.31
CA ALA A 30 2.67 8.11 -14.02
C ALA A 30 1.42 7.44 -13.38
N LYS A 31 1.16 6.14 -13.66
CA LYS A 31 -0.07 5.43 -13.24
C LYS A 31 -0.48 5.59 -11.78
N ASN A 32 0.48 5.76 -10.87
CA ASN A 32 0.23 5.89 -9.44
C ASN A 32 -0.47 7.21 -9.09
N LEU A 33 -0.27 8.24 -9.91
CA LEU A 33 -0.92 9.55 -9.81
C LEU A 33 -2.21 9.63 -10.63
N ALA A 34 -2.35 8.77 -11.65
CA ALA A 34 -3.53 8.76 -12.51
C ALA A 34 -4.81 8.49 -11.69
N PRO A 35 -5.90 9.25 -11.94
CA PRO A 35 -7.15 9.05 -11.24
C PRO A 35 -7.84 7.78 -11.73
N VAL A 36 -8.32 6.97 -10.79
CA VAL A 36 -9.26 5.87 -11.02
C VAL A 36 -10.51 6.23 -10.24
N GLY A 37 -11.63 6.49 -10.93
CA GLY A 37 -12.87 6.96 -10.29
C GLY A 37 -12.66 8.21 -9.42
N GLY A 38 -11.94 9.21 -9.94
CA GLY A 38 -11.68 10.49 -9.25
C GLY A 38 -10.59 10.45 -8.16
N VAL A 39 -10.03 9.29 -7.83
CA VAL A 39 -9.02 9.13 -6.76
C VAL A 39 -7.72 8.58 -7.35
N PRO A 40 -6.54 9.15 -7.01
CA PRO A 40 -5.25 8.62 -7.48
C PRO A 40 -5.08 7.14 -7.12
N LEU A 41 -4.56 6.35 -8.06
CA LEU A 41 -4.40 4.90 -7.88
C LEU A 41 -3.65 4.54 -6.59
N VAL A 42 -2.54 5.23 -6.29
CA VAL A 42 -1.75 4.94 -5.08
C VAL A 42 -2.52 5.26 -3.79
N ALA A 43 -3.39 6.26 -3.80
CA ALA A 43 -4.19 6.64 -2.64
C ALA A 43 -5.28 5.62 -2.31
N ARG A 44 -5.57 4.68 -3.22
CA ARG A 44 -6.47 3.55 -2.96
C ARG A 44 -5.81 2.41 -2.19
N ALA A 45 -4.48 2.31 -2.21
CA ALA A 45 -3.75 1.28 -1.48
C ALA A 45 -3.60 1.56 0.03
N VAL A 46 -4.06 2.74 0.47
CA VAL A 46 -4.01 3.19 1.88
C VAL A 46 -5.37 3.02 2.58
N ARG A 47 -6.47 2.90 1.83
CA ARG A 47 -7.84 2.87 2.36
C ARG A 47 -8.32 1.45 2.62
#